data_AF-A0A846GWC3-F1
#
_entry.id   AF-A0A846GWC3-F1
#
_cell.length_a   1.000
_cell.length_b   1.000
_cell.length_c   1.000
_cell.angle_alpha   90.00
_cell.angle_beta   90.00
_cell.angle_gamma   90.00
#
_symmetry.space_group_name_H-M   'P 1'
#
loop_
_entity.id
_entity.type
_entity.pdbx_description
1 polymer ?
#
loop_
_entity_poly.entity_id
_entity_poly.type
_entity_poly.pdbx_seq_one_letter_code
_entity_poly.pdbx_strand_id
1 'polypeptide(L)'
;MDAAIEINPDWVIRNACRRAESIMDAGKAKYYYEAVEWLKKARDAYLASGREQEWSDYRTKLITVHGRKRKLMGLIKSYLLLG
;
A
#
# COMPACT_ATOMS: atom_id res chain seq x y z
N MET A 1 -6.39 11.93 -4.79
CA MET A 1 -7.19 11.08 -3.86
C MET A 1 -7.11 11.61 -2.45
N ASP A 2 -6.12 12.44 -2.17
CA ASP A 2 -5.79 12.86 -0.81
C ASP A 2 -6.95 13.64 -0.17
N ALA A 3 -7.63 14.52 -0.91
CA ALA A 3 -8.86 15.17 -0.43
C ALA A 3 -10.06 14.21 -0.20
N ALA A 4 -10.04 13.02 -0.81
CA ALA A 4 -11.10 12.02 -0.62
C ALA A 4 -10.84 11.08 0.57
N ILE A 5 -9.65 11.16 1.19
CA ILE A 5 -9.32 10.37 2.38
C ILE A 5 -10.28 10.70 3.52
N GLU A 6 -10.58 11.97 3.72
CA GLU A 6 -11.49 12.42 4.79
C GLU A 6 -12.97 12.20 4.44
N ILE A 7 -13.32 12.18 3.15
CA ILE A 7 -14.72 12.10 2.69
C ILE A 7 -15.16 10.64 2.52
N ASN A 8 -14.28 9.78 2.00
CA ASN A 8 -14.58 8.36 1.75
C ASN A 8 -13.29 7.51 1.82
N PRO A 9 -12.76 7.27 3.03
CA PRO A 9 -11.54 6.50 3.22
C PRO A 9 -11.66 5.08 2.67
N ASP A 10 -12.84 4.45 2.78
CA ASP A 10 -13.08 3.09 2.27
C ASP A 10 -12.89 2.98 0.77
N TRP A 11 -13.37 3.96 -0.01
CA TRP A 11 -13.16 3.98 -1.45
C TRP A 11 -11.68 4.18 -1.80
N VAL A 12 -10.98 5.06 -1.08
CA VAL A 12 -9.54 5.30 -1.29
C VAL A 12 -8.75 4.03 -1.00
N ILE A 13 -8.99 3.36 0.14
CA ILE A 13 -8.38 2.08 0.51
C ILE A 13 -8.57 1.07 -0.60
N ARG A 14 -9.83 0.79 -0.97
CA ARG A 14 -10.15 -0.28 -1.94
C ARG A 14 -9.50 -0.01 -3.30
N ASN A 15 -9.57 1.23 -3.78
CA ASN A 15 -9.03 1.56 -5.09
C ASN A 15 -7.49 1.60 -5.10
N ALA A 16 -6.87 2.14 -4.05
CA ALA A 16 -5.42 2.21 -3.94
C ALA A 16 -4.80 0.81 -3.80
N CYS A 17 -5.35 -0.04 -2.92
CA CYS A 17 -4.92 -1.43 -2.77
C CYS A 17 -5.01 -2.20 -4.09
N ARG A 18 -6.14 -2.11 -4.79
CA ARG A 18 -6.33 -2.79 -6.09
C ARG A 18 -5.28 -2.40 -7.14
N ARG A 19 -4.92 -1.11 -7.20
CA ARG A 19 -3.90 -0.62 -8.16
C ARG A 19 -2.50 -1.08 -7.77
N ALA A 20 -2.16 -1.01 -6.48
CA ALA A 20 -0.88 -1.51 -5.99
C ALA A 20 -0.71 -3.00 -6.28
N GLU A 21 -1.72 -3.82 -5.92
CA GLU A 21 -1.72 -5.28 -6.13
C GLU A 21 -1.56 -5.63 -7.60
N SER A 22 -2.33 -5.01 -8.49
CA SER A 22 -2.21 -5.24 -9.94
C SER A 22 -0.80 -4.99 -10.47
N ILE A 23 -0.10 -3.96 -9.98
CA ILE A 23 1.29 -3.67 -10.36
C ILE A 23 2.26 -4.71 -9.78
N MET A 24 2.09 -5.09 -8.52
CA MET A 24 2.94 -6.07 -7.85
C MET A 24 2.80 -7.47 -8.46
N ASP A 25 1.58 -7.87 -8.81
CA ASP A 25 1.25 -9.15 -9.45
C ASP A 25 1.80 -9.24 -10.88
N ALA A 26 1.82 -8.12 -11.62
CA ALA A 26 2.42 -8.07 -12.95
C ALA A 26 3.95 -8.33 -12.93
N GLY A 27 4.60 -8.26 -11.77
CA GLY A 27 6.01 -8.65 -11.59
C GLY A 27 7.05 -7.74 -12.25
N LYS A 28 6.62 -6.60 -12.81
CA LYS A 28 7.49 -5.67 -13.56
C LYS A 28 8.16 -4.67 -12.62
N ALA A 29 9.41 -4.97 -12.25
CA ALA A 29 10.17 -4.21 -11.25
C ALA A 29 10.34 -2.70 -11.50
N LYS A 30 10.18 -2.23 -12.75
CA LYS A 30 10.19 -0.79 -13.06
C LYS A 30 8.98 -0.02 -12.50
N TYR A 31 7.87 -0.71 -12.23
CA TYR A 31 6.64 -0.10 -11.73
C TYR A 31 6.46 -0.22 -10.20
N TYR A 32 7.35 -0.90 -9.48
CA TYR A 32 7.19 -1.06 -8.02
C TYR A 32 7.22 0.25 -7.23
N TYR A 33 7.85 1.31 -7.76
CA TYR A 33 7.76 2.62 -7.13
C TYR A 33 6.31 3.14 -7.17
N GLU A 34 5.64 3.03 -8.31
CA GLU A 34 4.24 3.41 -8.46
C GLU A 34 3.32 2.57 -7.55
N ALA A 35 3.58 1.27 -7.42
CA ALA A 35 2.84 0.43 -6.47
C ALA A 35 2.95 0.97 -5.03
N VAL A 36 4.14 1.38 -4.61
CA VAL A 36 4.36 1.95 -3.27
C VAL A 36 3.67 3.31 -3.10
N GLU A 37 3.62 4.14 -4.14
CA GLU A 37 2.85 5.39 -4.10
C GLU A 37 1.34 5.14 -3.91
N TRP A 38 0.80 4.07 -4.50
CA TRP A 38 -0.57 3.63 -4.19
C TRP A 38 -0.71 3.14 -2.75
N LEU A 39 0.24 2.36 -2.25
CA LEU A 39 0.21 1.87 -0.86
C LEU A 39 0.31 2.99 0.18
N LYS A 40 1.03 4.08 -0.10
CA LYS A 40 1.04 5.26 0.77
C LYS A 40 -0.36 5.87 0.93
N LYS A 41 -1.09 6.02 -0.17
CA LYS A 41 -2.48 6.52 -0.14
C LYS A 41 -3.42 5.60 0.63
N ALA A 42 -3.25 4.28 0.48
CA ALA A 42 -4.01 3.31 1.26
C ALA A 42 -3.71 3.44 2.75
N ARG A 43 -2.43 3.50 3.13
CA ARG A 43 -2.00 3.74 4.52
C ARG A 43 -2.65 5.00 5.08
N ASP A 44 -2.48 6.12 4.40
CA ASP A 44 -2.95 7.41 4.90
C ASP A 44 -4.48 7.40 5.08
N ALA A 45 -5.21 6.67 4.22
CA ALA A 45 -6.65 6.46 4.39
C ALA A 45 -7.02 5.54 5.57
N TYR A 46 -6.29 4.45 5.79
CA TYR A 46 -6.46 3.61 6.99
C TYR A 46 -6.22 4.41 8.26
N LEU A 47 -5.10 5.15 8.34
CA LEU A 47 -4.74 5.96 9.50
C LEU A 47 -5.77 7.07 9.77
N ALA A 48 -6.20 7.80 8.74
CA ALA A 48 -7.22 8.84 8.88
C ALA A 48 -8.58 8.29 9.38
N SER A 49 -8.84 7.00 9.16
CA SER A 49 -10.03 6.30 9.66
C SER A 49 -9.85 5.59 11.01
N GLY A 50 -8.70 5.72 11.68
CA GLY A 50 -8.40 5.04 12.95
C GLY A 50 -8.29 3.51 12.83
N ARG A 51 -7.82 3.02 11.67
CA ARG A 51 -7.71 1.60 11.32
C ARG A 51 -6.26 1.17 11.16
N GLU A 52 -5.40 1.59 12.09
CA GLU A 52 -3.97 1.28 12.13
C GLU A 52 -3.71 -0.24 12.11
N GLN A 53 -4.52 -1.00 12.84
CA GLN A 53 -4.39 -2.45 12.91
C GLN A 53 -4.68 -3.10 11.56
N GLU A 54 -5.75 -2.69 10.86
CA GLU A 54 -6.07 -3.20 9.53
C GLU A 54 -4.97 -2.87 8.51
N TRP A 55 -4.38 -1.68 8.59
CA TRP A 55 -3.21 -1.35 7.78
C TRP A 55 -2.02 -2.27 8.08
N SER A 56 -1.74 -2.53 9.36
CA SER A 56 -0.64 -3.40 9.77
C SER A 56 -0.82 -4.83 9.25
N ASP A 57 -2.04 -5.36 9.35
CA ASP A 57 -2.40 -6.70 8.87
C ASP A 57 -2.30 -6.79 7.35
N TYR A 58 -2.83 -5.78 6.64
CA TYR A 58 -2.75 -5.69 5.18
C TYR A 58 -1.30 -5.61 4.69
N ARG A 59 -0.48 -4.74 5.30
CA ARG A 59 0.95 -4.61 4.98
C ARG A 59 1.69 -5.92 5.22
N THR A 60 1.40 -6.62 6.32
CA THR A 60 2.00 -7.92 6.64
C THR A 60 1.65 -8.97 5.60
N LYS A 61 0.38 -9.02 5.16
CA LYS A 61 -0.04 -9.89 4.06
C LYS A 61 0.74 -9.61 2.77
N LEU A 62 0.93 -8.35 2.39
CA LEU A 62 1.71 -7.98 1.20
C LEU A 62 3.16 -8.44 1.29
N ILE A 63 3.81 -8.25 2.44
CA ILE A 63 5.19 -8.71 2.67
C ILE A 63 5.28 -10.23 2.55
N THR A 64 4.32 -10.96 3.11
CA THR A 64 4.26 -12.43 3.02
C THR A 64 4.11 -12.90 1.57
N VAL A 65 3.17 -12.33 0.81
CA VAL A 65 2.88 -12.73 -0.58
C VAL A 65 4.00 -12.34 -1.54
N HIS A 66 4.67 -11.21 -1.30
CA HIS A 66 5.64 -10.64 -2.24
C HIS A 66 7.09 -10.62 -1.75
N GLY A 67 7.39 -11.28 -0.61
CA GLY A 67 8.69 -11.21 0.08
C GLY A 67 9.92 -11.53 -0.77
N ARG A 68 9.77 -12.34 -1.83
CA ARG A 68 10.88 -12.69 -2.75
C ARG A 68 11.25 -11.56 -3.72
N LYS A 69 10.43 -10.52 -3.86
CA LYS A 69 10.65 -9.37 -4.76
C LYS A 69 11.56 -8.35 -4.08
N ARG A 70 12.88 -8.60 -4.08
CA ARG A 70 13.87 -7.78 -3.34
C ARG A 70 13.75 -6.27 -3.54
N LYS A 71 13.57 -5.81 -4.79
CA LYS A 71 13.38 -4.37 -5.08
C LYS A 71 12.12 -3.81 -4.41
N LEU A 72 11.01 -4.53 -4.48
CA LEU A 72 9.76 -4.13 -3.83
C LEU A 72 9.95 -4.09 -2.31
N MET A 73 10.58 -5.11 -1.72
CA MET A 73 10.83 -5.16 -0.28
C MET A 73 11.72 -4.01 0.20
N GLY A 74 12.72 -3.62 -0.60
CA GLY A 74 13.52 -2.41 -0.33
C GLY A 74 12.64 -1.17 -0.25
N LEU A 75 11.74 -0.96 -1.20
CA LEU A 75 10.84 0.19 -1.21
C LEU A 75 9.83 0.15 -0.05
N ILE A 76 9.23 -1.02 0.25
CA ILE A 76 8.32 -1.17 1.39
C ILE A 76 9.05 -0.83 2.70
N LYS A 77 10.29 -1.29 2.88
CA LYS A 77 11.11 -0.98 4.05
C LYS A 77 11.36 0.52 4.19
N SER A 78 11.67 1.20 3.08
CA SER A 78 11.99 2.64 3.08
C SER A 78 10.78 3.54 3.32
N TYR A 79 9.59 3.16 2.88
CA TYR A 79 8.45 4.09 2.82
C TYR A 79 7.25 3.70 3.67
N LEU A 80 7.12 2.42 4.06
CA LEU A 80 5.90 1.89 4.68
C LEU A 80 6.14 1.26 6.06
N LEU A 81 7.38 1.27 6.58
CA LEU A 81 7.72 0.77 7.93
C LEU A 81 7.87 1.86 8.99
N LEU A 82 7.78 3.14 8.64
CA LEU A 82 7.71 4.21 9.64
C LEU A 82 6.25 4.36 10.09
N GLY A 83 6.00 3.82 11.28
CA GLY A 83 4.85 4.03 12.16
C GLY A 83 5.37 3.89 13.57
#